data_AF-A0AAE3I6G6-F1
#
_entry.id   AF-A0AAE3I6G6-F1
#
_cell.length_a   1.000
_cell.length_b   1.000
_cell.length_c   1.000
_cell.angle_alpha   90.00
_cell.angle_beta   90.00
_cell.angle_gamma   90.00
#
_symmetry.space_group_name_H-M   'P 1'
#
loop_
_entity.id
_entity.type
_entity.pdbx_description
1 polymer ?
#
loop_
_entity_poly.entity_id
_entity_poly.type
_entity_poly.pdbx_seq_one_letter_code
_entity_poly.pdbx_strand_id
1 'polypeptide(L)'
;MAAPRFAYPITQRIDAGASLALPRTWGPLRLNTDTPIPSVAETINSPFGPSRLVFAQQTVAPESFALVTVRKSDFDKGTPDYLESLRSRDLAILLNHMESRVHGDRPAWAARLLRGKAPTQQVLAGRRVIYWEGEWSTSTARTVIVRGYAFFGNGAVYLLRIFGTAGHNSPAEFAEEARFADLVAATFRTK
;
A
#
# COMPACT_ATOMS: atom_id res chain seq x y z
N MET A 1 19.28 17.81 -15.92
CA MET A 1 19.42 17.04 -14.68
C MET A 1 18.19 17.32 -13.81
N ALA A 2 17.31 16.35 -13.60
CA ALA A 2 16.13 16.55 -12.77
C ALA A 2 16.49 16.36 -11.29
N ALA A 3 16.19 17.36 -10.45
CA ALA A 3 16.23 17.26 -8.99
C ALA A 3 15.19 16.23 -8.49
N PRO A 4 15.37 15.62 -7.29
CA PRO A 4 14.77 14.32 -6.97
C PRO A 4 13.23 14.37 -6.78
N ARG A 5 12.54 13.30 -7.22
CA ARG A 5 11.08 13.09 -7.07
C ARG A 5 10.58 12.97 -5.61
N PHE A 6 11.48 12.96 -4.63
CA PHE A 6 11.21 13.01 -3.19
C PHE A 6 11.93 14.18 -2.53
N ALA A 7 11.84 15.38 -3.12
CA ALA A 7 12.41 16.59 -2.54
C ALA A 7 11.48 17.14 -1.44
N TYR A 8 12.07 17.47 -0.28
CA TYR A 8 11.39 18.15 0.84
C TYR A 8 10.16 17.41 1.40
N PRO A 9 10.34 16.18 1.94
CA PRO A 9 9.23 15.46 2.53
C PRO A 9 8.72 16.19 3.78
N ILE A 10 7.42 16.12 4.00
CA ILE A 10 6.75 16.54 5.23
C ILE A 10 6.17 15.30 5.92
N THR A 11 6.37 15.21 7.24
CA THR A 11 5.74 14.17 8.04
C THR A 11 4.24 14.43 8.14
N GLN A 12 3.46 13.50 7.63
CA GLN A 12 2.01 13.46 7.71
C GLN A 12 1.61 12.50 8.83
N ARG A 13 0.65 12.93 9.66
CA ARG A 13 0.02 12.06 10.63
C ARG A 13 -1.00 11.18 9.90
N ILE A 14 -0.88 9.87 10.09
CA ILE A 14 -1.76 8.87 9.48
C ILE A 14 -2.95 8.61 10.41
N ASP A 15 -2.69 8.43 11.71
CA ASP A 15 -3.71 8.38 12.75
C ASP A 15 -3.11 8.74 14.13
N ALA A 16 -3.74 8.35 15.24
CA ALA A 16 -3.19 8.60 16.56
C ALA A 16 -1.85 7.89 16.85
N GLY A 17 -1.62 6.75 16.22
CA GLY A 17 -0.47 5.90 16.44
C GLY A 17 0.53 5.86 15.29
N ALA A 18 0.22 6.42 14.12
CA ALA A 18 1.07 6.28 12.94
C ALA A 18 1.37 7.59 12.20
N SER A 19 2.54 7.64 11.55
CA SER A 19 2.99 8.74 10.70
C SER A 19 3.80 8.23 9.50
N LEU A 20 3.83 9.02 8.42
CA LEU A 20 4.57 8.75 7.19
C LEU A 20 5.13 10.07 6.64
N ALA A 21 6.28 10.06 5.97
CA ALA A 21 6.78 11.25 5.26
C ALA A 21 6.47 11.17 3.76
N LEU A 22 5.91 12.24 3.21
CA LEU A 22 5.52 12.35 1.80
C LEU A 22 5.96 13.68 1.20
N PRO A 23 6.11 13.78 -0.13
CA PRO A 23 6.44 15.06 -0.77
C PRO A 23 5.42 16.14 -0.40
N ARG A 24 5.89 17.35 -0.09
CA ARG A 24 5.03 18.49 0.27
C ARG A 24 3.99 18.85 -0.80
N THR A 25 4.27 18.53 -2.06
CA THR A 25 3.39 18.83 -3.20
C THR A 25 2.18 17.92 -3.30
N TRP A 26 2.09 16.88 -2.48
CA TRP A 26 0.96 15.95 -2.50
C TRP A 26 -0.18 16.45 -1.61
N GLY A 27 -1.39 16.34 -2.12
CA GLY A 27 -2.61 16.80 -1.47
C GLY A 27 -3.47 15.64 -0.96
N PRO A 28 -4.44 15.93 -0.08
CA PRO A 28 -5.43 14.95 0.34
C PRO A 28 -6.22 14.42 -0.85
N LEU A 29 -6.50 13.12 -0.84
CA LEU A 29 -7.42 12.52 -1.81
C LEU A 29 -8.87 12.82 -1.41
N ARG A 30 -9.67 13.31 -2.37
CA ARG A 30 -11.12 13.43 -2.19
C ARG A 30 -11.77 12.09 -2.50
N LEU A 31 -12.39 11.47 -1.50
CA LEU A 31 -13.16 10.24 -1.66
C LEU A 31 -14.51 10.59 -2.30
N ASN A 32 -14.63 10.42 -3.62
CA ASN A 32 -15.89 10.49 -4.34
C ASN A 32 -16.16 9.16 -5.07
N THR A 33 -17.38 8.97 -5.57
CA THR A 33 -17.77 7.80 -6.38
C THR A 33 -16.90 7.60 -7.61
N ASP A 34 -16.22 8.65 -8.07
CA ASP A 34 -15.32 8.64 -9.23
C ASP A 34 -13.85 8.41 -8.85
N THR A 35 -13.55 8.11 -7.58
CA THR A 35 -12.18 7.84 -7.14
C THR A 35 -11.67 6.66 -7.97
N PRO A 36 -10.56 6.81 -8.71
CA PRO A 36 -10.20 5.90 -9.80
C PRO A 36 -9.89 4.47 -9.35
N ILE A 37 -9.83 4.22 -8.03
CA ILE A 37 -9.47 2.94 -7.45
C ILE A 37 -10.49 2.53 -6.38
N PRO A 38 -11.24 1.42 -6.58
CA PRO A 38 -12.23 0.90 -5.61
C PRO A 38 -11.67 0.59 -4.22
N SER A 39 -10.34 0.39 -4.10
CA SER A 39 -9.63 0.11 -2.84
C SER A 39 -9.61 1.25 -1.80
N VAL A 40 -10.17 2.40 -2.16
CA VAL A 40 -10.19 3.66 -1.38
C VAL A 40 -11.55 3.86 -0.68
N ALA A 41 -12.41 2.83 -0.64
CA ALA A 41 -13.61 2.86 0.20
C ALA A 41 -13.27 3.10 1.69
N GLU A 42 -14.10 3.87 2.39
CA GLU A 42 -13.86 4.25 3.79
C GLU A 42 -13.61 3.05 4.70
N THR A 43 -14.48 2.04 4.62
CA THR A 43 -14.36 0.79 5.37
C THR A 43 -14.53 -0.38 4.43
N ILE A 44 -13.72 -1.42 4.65
CA ILE A 44 -13.80 -2.69 3.94
C ILE A 44 -13.66 -3.82 4.94
N ASN A 45 -14.32 -4.94 4.67
CA ASN A 45 -14.09 -6.15 5.44
C ASN A 45 -12.77 -6.76 4.99
N SER A 46 -11.70 -6.56 5.77
CA SER A 46 -10.47 -7.33 5.61
C SER A 46 -10.54 -8.61 6.44
N PRO A 47 -9.74 -9.64 6.15
CA PRO A 47 -9.70 -10.80 7.04
C PRO A 47 -8.85 -10.64 8.29
N PHE A 48 -8.37 -9.43 8.55
CA PHE A 48 -7.98 -8.99 9.88
C PHE A 48 -9.15 -8.34 10.65
N GLY A 49 -10.38 -8.45 10.13
CA GLY A 49 -11.54 -7.72 10.62
C GLY A 49 -11.79 -6.43 9.82
N PRO A 50 -12.71 -5.57 10.28
CA PRO A 50 -12.99 -4.29 9.63
C PRO A 50 -11.71 -3.47 9.46
N SER A 51 -11.38 -3.18 8.20
CA SER A 51 -10.24 -2.34 7.85
C SER A 51 -10.74 -0.98 7.42
N ARG A 52 -10.22 0.07 8.06
CA ARG A 52 -10.60 1.46 7.76
C ARG A 52 -9.48 2.16 7.00
N LEU A 53 -9.85 2.94 5.99
CA LEU A 53 -8.94 3.88 5.36
C LEU A 53 -8.65 4.99 6.37
N VAL A 54 -7.40 5.08 6.82
CA VAL A 54 -6.98 6.10 7.79
C VAL A 54 -6.26 7.26 7.12
N PHE A 55 -5.76 7.05 5.91
CA PHE A 55 -5.04 8.07 5.17
C PHE A 55 -5.04 7.82 3.66
N ALA A 56 -5.18 8.89 2.89
CA ALA A 56 -4.99 8.87 1.45
C ALA A 56 -4.49 10.24 0.95
N GLN A 57 -3.42 10.23 0.15
CA GLN A 57 -2.88 11.41 -0.52
C GLN A 57 -2.47 11.08 -1.95
N GLN A 58 -2.60 12.05 -2.84
CA GLN A 58 -2.22 11.92 -4.24
C GLN A 58 -1.45 13.16 -4.72
N THR A 59 -0.74 13.00 -5.81
CA THR A 59 -0.18 14.13 -6.57
C THR A 59 -1.29 15.02 -7.13
N VAL A 60 -0.97 16.30 -7.31
CA VAL A 60 -1.92 17.31 -7.81
C VAL A 60 -2.10 17.25 -9.34
N ALA A 61 -1.16 16.66 -10.08
CA ALA A 61 -1.24 16.52 -11.53
C ALA A 61 -1.74 15.11 -11.92
N PRO A 62 -2.91 14.98 -12.57
CA PRO A 62 -3.52 13.68 -12.90
C PRO A 62 -2.71 12.84 -13.91
N GLU A 63 -1.72 13.44 -14.56
CA GLU A 63 -0.82 12.78 -15.51
C GLU A 63 0.38 12.10 -14.83
N SER A 64 0.57 12.29 -13.52
CA SER A 64 1.76 11.85 -12.80
C SER A 64 1.44 11.03 -11.56
N PHE A 65 2.04 9.84 -11.49
CA PHE A 65 2.45 9.05 -10.32
C PHE A 65 1.72 9.24 -8.96
N ALA A 66 1.50 8.11 -8.29
CA ALA A 66 1.61 8.02 -6.83
C ALA A 66 0.47 8.60 -6.00
N LEU A 67 -0.63 7.88 -6.03
CA LEU A 67 -1.51 7.75 -4.87
C LEU A 67 -0.77 6.96 -3.78
N VAL A 68 -0.93 7.41 -2.54
CA VAL A 68 -0.57 6.66 -1.32
C VAL A 68 -1.82 6.49 -0.49
N THR A 69 -2.06 5.26 -0.03
CA THR A 69 -3.11 4.98 0.95
C THR A 69 -2.54 4.21 2.13
N VAL A 70 -3.08 4.47 3.32
CA VAL A 70 -2.86 3.61 4.48
C VAL A 70 -4.21 3.16 5.00
N ARG A 71 -4.37 1.84 5.12
CA ARG A 71 -5.48 1.24 5.86
C ARG A 71 -4.99 0.69 7.19
N LYS A 72 -5.87 0.71 8.18
CA LYS A 72 -5.62 0.12 9.49
C LYS A 72 -6.66 -0.96 9.75
N SER A 73 -6.18 -2.13 10.14
CA SER A 73 -7.00 -3.20 10.72
C SER A 73 -6.52 -3.42 12.16
N ASP A 74 -7.44 -3.31 13.10
CA ASP A 74 -7.18 -3.56 14.53
C ASP A 74 -7.39 -5.05 14.83
N PHE A 75 -6.59 -5.61 15.76
CA PHE A 75 -6.70 -6.99 16.20
C PHE A 75 -7.04 -7.10 17.67
N ASP A 76 -7.60 -8.26 18.02
CA ASP A 76 -7.59 -8.76 19.38
C ASP A 76 -6.16 -9.05 19.84
N LYS A 77 -5.95 -9.04 21.16
CA LYS A 77 -4.61 -9.24 21.75
C LYS A 77 -4.01 -10.58 21.30
N GLY A 78 -2.78 -10.55 20.79
CA GLY A 78 -1.98 -11.74 20.42
C GLY A 78 -2.02 -12.13 18.94
N THR A 79 -2.89 -11.55 18.11
CA THR A 79 -2.94 -11.85 16.67
C THR A 79 -1.72 -11.32 15.87
N PRO A 80 -1.13 -10.15 16.17
CA PRO A 80 0.05 -9.68 15.45
C PRO A 80 1.26 -10.63 15.60
N ASP A 81 1.52 -11.13 16.81
CA ASP A 81 2.64 -12.04 17.10
C ASP A 81 2.52 -13.36 16.33
N TYR A 82 1.30 -13.88 16.18
CA TYR A 82 1.03 -15.04 15.35
C TYR A 82 1.37 -14.79 13.87
N LEU A 83 0.98 -13.64 13.33
CA LEU A 83 1.24 -13.30 11.92
C LEU A 83 2.75 -13.12 11.65
N GLU A 84 3.50 -12.62 12.63
CA GLU A 84 4.97 -12.54 12.57
C GLU A 84 5.65 -13.92 12.63
N SER A 85 4.97 -14.93 13.15
CA SER A 85 5.45 -16.32 13.21
C SER A 85 5.14 -17.15 11.95
N LEU A 86 4.27 -16.65 11.06
CA LEU A 86 3.88 -17.37 9.85
C LEU A 86 5.02 -17.43 8.83
N ARG A 87 5.12 -18.57 8.13
CA ARG A 87 6.03 -18.70 6.98
C ARG A 87 5.60 -17.71 5.91
N SER A 88 6.57 -17.10 5.21
CA SER A 88 6.28 -16.09 4.17
C SER A 88 5.29 -16.57 3.10
N ARG A 89 5.28 -17.87 2.77
CA ARG A 89 4.31 -18.47 1.85
C ARG A 89 2.88 -18.46 2.41
N ASP A 90 2.69 -18.81 3.67
CA ASP A 90 1.36 -18.87 4.29
C ASP A 90 0.82 -17.46 4.52
N LEU A 91 1.74 -16.54 4.86
CA LEU A 91 1.48 -15.12 4.96
C LEU A 91 1.12 -14.48 3.61
N ALA A 92 1.75 -14.94 2.53
CA ALA A 92 1.42 -14.57 1.16
C ALA A 92 0.03 -15.05 0.74
N ILE A 93 -0.31 -16.30 1.06
CA ILE A 93 -1.66 -16.87 0.84
C ILE A 93 -2.68 -16.08 1.66
N LEU A 94 -2.36 -15.77 2.91
CA LEU A 94 -3.20 -14.95 3.76
C LEU A 94 -3.41 -13.58 3.12
N LEU A 95 -2.35 -12.83 2.78
CA LEU A 95 -2.47 -11.48 2.17
C LEU A 95 -3.27 -11.49 0.86
N ASN A 96 -3.05 -12.50 0.02
CA ASN A 96 -3.77 -12.68 -1.23
C ASN A 96 -5.26 -13.00 -1.02
N HIS A 97 -5.56 -13.90 -0.09
CA HIS A 97 -6.94 -14.21 0.33
C HIS A 97 -7.60 -13.00 1.00
N MET A 98 -6.81 -12.20 1.72
CA MET A 98 -7.23 -11.05 2.51
C MET A 98 -7.77 -9.89 1.71
N GLU A 99 -7.06 -9.58 0.66
CA GLU A 99 -7.36 -8.49 -0.25
C GLU A 99 -8.46 -8.89 -1.26
N SER A 100 -8.68 -10.19 -1.49
CA SER A 100 -9.71 -10.70 -2.41
C SER A 100 -11.16 -10.62 -1.89
N ARG A 101 -11.37 -10.70 -0.56
CA ARG A 101 -12.74 -10.72 0.03
C ARG A 101 -13.38 -9.35 0.21
N VAL A 102 -12.57 -8.31 0.09
CA VAL A 102 -12.96 -6.90 0.25
C VAL A 102 -13.93 -6.42 -0.84
N HIS A 103 -13.89 -7.02 -2.03
CA HIS A 103 -14.60 -6.52 -3.21
C HIS A 103 -15.76 -7.39 -3.68
N GLY A 104 -16.19 -8.40 -2.90
CA GLY A 104 -17.37 -9.24 -3.21
C GLY A 104 -17.19 -10.20 -4.40
N ASP A 105 -16.36 -9.84 -5.37
CA ASP A 105 -15.80 -10.68 -6.41
C ASP A 105 -14.34 -10.97 -6.10
N ARG A 106 -13.82 -12.15 -6.52
CA ARG A 106 -12.37 -12.31 -6.69
C ARG A 106 -11.92 -11.14 -7.54
N PRO A 107 -11.14 -10.19 -7.02
CA PRO A 107 -10.71 -9.12 -7.86
C PRO A 107 -9.74 -9.72 -8.86
N ALA A 108 -9.91 -9.43 -10.15
CA ALA A 108 -9.04 -9.93 -11.21
C ALA A 108 -7.53 -9.65 -10.97
N TRP A 109 -7.20 -8.78 -10.01
CA TRP A 109 -5.86 -8.42 -9.58
C TRP A 109 -5.19 -9.36 -8.55
N ALA A 110 -5.94 -10.15 -7.78
CA ALA A 110 -5.37 -11.24 -6.97
C ALA A 110 -4.72 -12.33 -7.85
N ALA A 111 -5.16 -12.41 -9.11
CA ALA A 111 -4.56 -13.24 -10.16
C ALA A 111 -3.32 -12.59 -10.81
N ARG A 112 -2.94 -11.35 -10.44
CA ARG A 112 -1.86 -10.57 -11.04
C ARG A 112 -0.91 -9.99 -9.99
N LEU A 113 -0.52 -10.80 -9.00
CA LEU A 113 0.77 -10.56 -8.34
C LEU A 113 1.80 -10.40 -9.47
N LEU A 114 2.53 -9.29 -9.47
CA LEU A 114 3.45 -8.98 -10.56
C LEU A 114 4.44 -10.14 -10.70
N ARG A 115 4.41 -10.79 -11.87
CA ARG A 115 5.25 -11.95 -12.23
C ARG A 115 5.03 -13.20 -11.35
N GLY A 116 3.87 -13.35 -10.72
CA GLY A 116 3.56 -14.50 -9.86
C GLY A 116 4.42 -14.58 -8.59
N LYS A 117 5.08 -13.48 -8.21
CA LYS A 117 5.92 -13.43 -7.02
C LYS A 117 5.04 -13.38 -5.77
N ALA A 118 5.22 -14.35 -4.89
CA ALA A 118 4.58 -14.33 -3.59
C ALA A 118 5.05 -13.12 -2.76
N PRO A 119 4.19 -12.54 -1.90
CA PRO A 119 4.60 -11.63 -0.85
C PRO A 119 5.83 -12.16 -0.10
N THR A 120 6.77 -11.25 0.19
CA THR A 120 8.06 -11.57 0.81
C THR A 120 8.23 -10.78 2.09
N GLN A 121 8.90 -11.38 3.07
CA GLN A 121 9.34 -10.63 4.24
C GLN A 121 10.62 -9.88 3.90
N GLN A 122 10.64 -8.59 4.19
CA GLN A 122 11.77 -7.70 3.97
C GLN A 122 12.10 -6.93 5.24
N VAL A 123 13.31 -6.39 5.30
CA VAL A 123 13.70 -5.45 6.34
C VAL A 123 13.79 -4.07 5.72
N LEU A 124 12.95 -3.15 6.17
CA LEU A 124 12.91 -1.78 5.70
C LEU A 124 13.12 -0.83 6.87
N ALA A 125 14.17 0.00 6.80
CA ALA A 125 14.59 0.89 7.90
C ALA A 125 14.68 0.16 9.27
N GLY A 126 15.20 -1.07 9.28
CA GLY A 126 15.34 -1.89 10.49
C GLY A 126 14.06 -2.59 10.97
N ARG A 127 12.93 -2.41 10.27
CA ARG A 127 11.65 -3.05 10.61
C ARG A 127 11.35 -4.20 9.68
N ARG A 128 10.85 -5.31 10.22
CA ARG A 128 10.30 -6.40 9.40
C ARG A 128 8.98 -5.93 8.80
N VAL A 129 8.87 -6.03 7.48
CA VAL A 129 7.67 -5.69 6.72
C VAL A 129 7.35 -6.83 5.78
N ILE A 130 6.08 -6.98 5.43
CA ILE A 130 5.71 -7.83 4.31
C ILE A 130 5.56 -6.94 3.09
N TYR A 131 6.23 -7.31 2.01
CA TYR A 131 6.25 -6.61 0.75
C TYR A 131 5.57 -7.43 -0.34
N TRP A 132 4.78 -6.79 -1.20
CA TRP A 132 4.26 -7.38 -2.42
C TRP A 132 4.05 -6.35 -3.52
N GLU A 133 3.97 -6.86 -4.75
CA GLU A 133 3.68 -6.08 -5.95
C GLU A 133 2.48 -6.69 -6.67
N GLY A 134 1.59 -5.86 -7.22
CA GLY A 134 0.46 -6.31 -8.02
C GLY A 134 0.04 -5.29 -9.08
N GLU A 135 -0.84 -5.70 -9.99
CA GLU A 135 -1.43 -4.84 -11.01
C GLU A 135 -2.93 -4.65 -10.78
N TRP A 136 -3.41 -3.41 -10.71
CA TRP A 136 -4.81 -3.10 -10.43
C TRP A 136 -5.44 -2.34 -11.59
N SER A 137 -6.63 -2.78 -12.01
CA SER A 137 -7.43 -2.06 -12.99
C SER A 137 -8.23 -0.96 -12.31
N THR A 138 -8.11 0.26 -12.83
CA THR A 138 -8.91 1.41 -12.43
C THR A 138 -10.29 1.38 -13.08
N SER A 139 -11.23 2.16 -12.56
CA SER A 139 -12.56 2.35 -13.17
C SER A 139 -12.51 2.89 -14.59
N THR A 140 -11.39 3.50 -15.00
CA THR A 140 -11.14 4.02 -16.35
C THR A 140 -10.32 3.06 -17.23
N ALA A 141 -10.32 1.76 -16.92
CA ALA A 141 -9.60 0.70 -17.65
C ALA A 141 -8.06 0.87 -17.76
N ARG A 142 -7.46 1.77 -16.96
CA ARG A 142 -6.01 1.90 -16.83
C ARG A 142 -5.50 0.87 -15.81
N THR A 143 -4.44 0.14 -16.14
CA THR A 143 -3.71 -0.69 -15.17
C THR A 143 -2.70 0.16 -14.41
N VAL A 144 -2.72 0.08 -13.07
CA VAL A 144 -1.73 0.69 -12.18
C VAL A 144 -0.94 -0.40 -11.47
N ILE A 145 0.31 -0.11 -11.17
CA ILE A 145 1.15 -0.98 -10.36
C ILE A 145 0.95 -0.61 -8.89
N VAL A 146 0.76 -1.59 -8.02
CA VAL A 146 0.65 -1.37 -6.58
C VAL A 146 1.79 -2.06 -5.88
N ARG A 147 2.50 -1.29 -5.06
CA ARG A 147 3.49 -1.78 -4.11
C ARG A 147 2.92 -1.67 -2.72
N GLY A 148 2.80 -2.81 -2.06
CA GLY A 148 2.17 -2.91 -0.75
C GLY A 148 3.16 -3.29 0.32
N TYR A 149 3.01 -2.67 1.49
CA TYR A 149 3.82 -2.88 2.68
C TYR A 149 2.88 -3.07 3.86
N ALA A 150 2.95 -4.23 4.52
CA ALA A 150 2.24 -4.48 5.76
C ALA A 150 3.18 -4.27 6.95
N PHE A 151 2.81 -3.34 7.81
CA PHE A 151 3.50 -3.06 9.07
C PHE A 151 2.67 -3.57 10.23
N PHE A 152 3.33 -4.34 11.11
CA PHE A 152 2.75 -4.90 12.32
C PHE A 152 3.21 -4.07 13.52
N GLY A 153 2.31 -3.85 14.48
CA GLY A 153 2.62 -3.18 15.74
C GLY A 153 1.39 -2.67 16.48
N ASN A 154 1.48 -2.61 17.81
CA ASN A 154 0.45 -2.06 18.70
C ASN A 154 -0.97 -2.63 18.51
N GLY A 155 -1.08 -3.95 18.32
CA GLY A 155 -2.39 -4.58 18.14
C GLY A 155 -3.06 -4.22 16.81
N ALA A 156 -2.31 -3.74 15.81
CA ALA A 156 -2.86 -3.40 14.50
C ALA A 156 -1.92 -3.81 13.36
N VAL A 157 -2.50 -3.94 12.16
CA VAL A 157 -1.77 -3.94 10.90
C VAL A 157 -2.09 -2.67 10.14
N TYR A 158 -1.01 -2.01 9.69
CA TYR A 158 -1.09 -0.90 8.76
C TYR A 158 -0.68 -1.37 7.38
N LEU A 159 -1.61 -1.23 6.45
CA LEU A 159 -1.46 -1.56 5.05
C LEU A 159 -1.13 -0.30 4.26
N LEU A 160 0.17 -0.03 4.05
CA LEU A 160 0.63 1.05 3.20
C LEU A 160 0.66 0.58 1.75
N ARG A 161 0.03 1.32 0.85
CA ARG A 161 -0.02 1.01 -0.58
C ARG A 161 0.37 2.22 -1.39
N ILE A 162 1.27 2.02 -2.34
CA ILE A 162 1.81 3.05 -3.22
C ILE A 162 1.52 2.65 -4.66
N PHE A 163 0.85 3.54 -5.39
CA PHE A 163 0.29 3.27 -6.70
C PHE A 163 1.13 3.94 -7.78
N GLY A 164 1.88 3.13 -8.51
CA GLY A 164 2.62 3.52 -9.70
C GLY A 164 1.80 3.39 -10.98
N THR A 165 2.22 4.08 -12.01
CA THR A 165 1.60 4.03 -13.34
C THR A 165 2.54 3.50 -14.42
N ALA A 166 3.82 3.30 -14.09
CA ALA A 166 4.79 2.73 -14.99
C ALA A 166 4.35 1.32 -15.41
N GLY A 167 4.04 1.15 -16.69
CA GLY A 167 3.77 -0.15 -17.25
C GLY A 167 5.02 -1.03 -17.24
N HIS A 168 4.84 -2.34 -17.31
CA HIS A 168 5.95 -3.31 -17.38
C HIS A 168 6.91 -3.07 -18.56
N ASN A 169 6.50 -2.30 -19.57
CA ASN A 169 7.27 -1.95 -20.77
C ASN A 169 8.26 -0.79 -20.56
N SER A 170 8.27 -0.14 -19.39
CA SER A 170 9.19 0.95 -19.04
C SER A 170 10.05 0.57 -17.82
N PRO A 171 11.11 -0.24 -17.95
CA PRO A 171 11.88 -0.75 -16.82
C PRO A 171 12.51 0.33 -15.94
N ALA A 172 12.98 1.43 -16.54
CA ALA A 172 13.60 2.54 -15.82
C ALA A 172 12.60 3.27 -14.91
N GLU A 173 11.40 3.56 -15.43
CA GLU A 173 10.31 4.20 -14.68
C GLU A 173 9.81 3.29 -13.56
N PHE A 174 9.63 2.00 -13.86
CA PHE A 174 9.23 1.01 -12.87
C PHE A 174 10.24 0.92 -11.70
N ALA A 175 11.54 0.91 -12.01
CA ALA A 175 12.59 0.88 -10.99
C ALA A 175 12.70 2.18 -10.18
N GLU A 176 12.33 3.32 -10.76
CA GLU A 176 12.27 4.60 -10.05
C GLU A 176 11.07 4.65 -9.11
N GLU A 177 9.89 4.21 -9.57
CA GLU A 177 8.70 4.10 -8.72
C GLU A 177 8.89 3.12 -7.56
N ALA A 178 9.60 2.01 -7.79
CA ALA A 178 9.96 1.07 -6.73
C ALA A 178 10.83 1.73 -5.66
N ARG A 179 11.91 2.41 -6.08
CA ARG A 179 12.80 3.15 -5.17
C ARG A 179 12.05 4.22 -4.39
N PHE A 180 11.15 4.95 -5.04
CA PHE A 180 10.30 5.93 -4.38
C PHE A 180 9.39 5.27 -3.33
N ALA A 181 8.74 4.16 -3.68
CA ALA A 181 7.85 3.46 -2.79
C ALA A 181 8.59 2.97 -1.53
N ASP A 182 9.78 2.39 -1.70
CA ASP A 182 10.62 1.94 -0.58
C ASP A 182 11.07 3.11 0.30
N LEU A 183 11.44 4.24 -0.28
CA LEU A 183 11.81 5.45 0.47
C LEU A 183 10.65 5.97 1.32
N VAL A 184 9.45 6.06 0.75
CA VAL A 184 8.24 6.44 1.49
C VAL A 184 7.98 5.44 2.61
N ALA A 185 7.90 4.14 2.29
CA ALA A 185 7.63 3.09 3.27
C ALA A 185 8.67 3.05 4.41
N ALA A 186 9.93 3.35 4.13
CA ALA A 186 11.00 3.42 5.13
C ALA A 186 10.77 4.52 6.18
N THR A 187 9.98 5.54 5.87
CA THR A 187 9.59 6.61 6.81
C THR A 187 8.38 6.27 7.66
N PHE A 188 7.69 5.15 7.38
CA PHE A 188 6.52 4.77 8.16
C PHE A 188 6.92 4.45 9.59
N ARG A 189 6.21 5.06 10.54
CA ARG A 189 6.42 4.88 11.98
C ARG A 189 5.08 4.58 12.63
N THR A 190 5.08 3.58 13.50
CA THR A 190 4.04 3.33 14.49
C THR A 190 4.65 3.68 15.84
N LYS A 191 3.88 4.28 16.74
CA LYS A 191 4.29 4.56 18.12
C LYS A 191 4.56 3.28 18.90
#